data_AF-A0A4Q7BL98-F1
#
_entry.id   AF-A0A4Q7BL98-F1
#
_cell.length_a   1.000
_cell.length_b   1.000
_cell.length_c   1.000
_cell.angle_alpha   90.00
_cell.angle_beta   90.00
_cell.angle_gamma   90.00
#
_symmetry.space_group_name_H-M   'P 1'
#
loop_
_entity.id
_entity.type
_entity.pdbx_description
1 polymer ?
#
loop_
_entity_poly.entity_id
_entity_poly.type
_entity_poly.pdbx_seq_one_letter_code
_entity_poly.pdbx_strand_id
1 'polypeptide(L)'
;MSEQAIVEIFKKNVLGKRADSSQYNTNHDGKVGHWLEKQMGIKPNAKAEADLMGFEMKNQTSIKTTFGDWSPTYFIFNDPHIIQWNTGENALTRRNKYFLPTFGKPNENKDNRLSWSGSAIPKINQRNQYGCILKVTAHNDIEIQYSYSFDNRTHKSTLVPEEFKKDDLVIARWSADKMRQRVNQKFNQNGWFRCKTDDSGKYVAIEFGEPLSFEKWIRLVKQGVIFFDSGMYESNRRPYSHWRASNSLWDALVVRSY
;
A
#
# COMPACT_ATOMS: atom_id res chain seq x y z
N MET A 1 9.44 28.04 3.62
CA MET A 1 8.74 28.24 2.33
C MET A 1 7.35 27.62 2.45
N SER A 2 6.31 28.32 1.99
CA SER A 2 4.90 28.07 2.34
C SER A 2 4.13 27.32 1.25
N GLU A 3 2.90 26.91 1.56
CA GLU A 3 1.89 26.38 0.63
C GLU A 3 1.83 27.18 -0.69
N GLN A 4 1.87 28.51 -0.62
CA GLN A 4 1.87 29.38 -1.79
C GLN A 4 3.04 29.11 -2.75
N ALA A 5 4.23 28.77 -2.23
CA ALA A 5 5.38 28.45 -3.08
C ALA A 5 5.14 27.17 -3.90
N ILE A 6 4.44 26.17 -3.32
CA ILE A 6 4.05 24.95 -4.03
C ILE A 6 3.05 25.29 -5.14
N VAL A 7 2.08 26.17 -4.87
CA VAL A 7 1.11 26.65 -5.87
C VAL A 7 1.81 27.38 -7.02
N GLU A 8 2.79 28.24 -6.75
CA GLU A 8 3.54 28.94 -7.81
C GLU A 8 4.38 27.98 -8.67
N ILE A 9 4.99 26.95 -8.06
CA ILE A 9 5.68 25.89 -8.81
C ILE A 9 4.69 25.15 -9.71
N PHE A 10 3.52 24.78 -9.19
CA PHE A 10 2.48 24.11 -9.95
C PHE A 10 1.99 24.96 -11.13
N LYS A 11 1.64 26.23 -10.90
CA LYS A 11 1.18 27.16 -11.95
C LYS A 11 2.21 27.34 -13.05
N LYS A 12 3.49 27.43 -12.69
CA LYS A 12 4.59 27.62 -13.64
C LYS A 12 4.91 26.35 -14.43
N ASN A 13 4.95 25.20 -13.76
CA ASN A 13 5.58 24.00 -14.32
C ASN A 13 4.58 22.91 -14.72
N VAL A 14 3.36 22.90 -14.18
CA VAL A 14 2.42 21.78 -14.30
C VAL A 14 1.06 22.21 -14.86
N LEU A 15 0.52 23.33 -14.42
CA LEU A 15 -0.82 23.79 -14.81
C LEU A 15 -0.95 23.86 -16.33
N GLY A 16 -2.00 23.24 -16.84
CA GLY A 16 -2.32 23.18 -18.25
C GLY A 16 -1.48 22.21 -19.08
N LYS A 17 -0.59 21.43 -18.47
CA LYS A 17 0.21 20.41 -19.16
C LYS A 17 -0.40 19.02 -19.01
N ARG A 18 0.01 18.11 -19.90
CA ARG A 18 -0.19 16.67 -19.76
C ARG A 18 1.14 16.04 -19.37
N ALA A 19 1.09 14.97 -18.59
CA ALA A 19 2.31 14.25 -18.25
C ALA A 19 2.92 13.62 -19.50
N ASP A 20 4.13 14.02 -19.84
CA ASP A 20 4.89 13.38 -20.91
C ASP A 20 5.61 12.15 -20.36
N SER A 21 5.10 10.98 -20.74
CA SER A 21 5.67 9.69 -20.34
C SER A 21 6.38 8.95 -21.47
N SER A 22 6.63 9.62 -22.62
CA SER A 22 7.21 9.02 -23.82
C SER A 22 8.61 8.44 -23.60
N GLN A 23 9.39 9.02 -22.68
CA GLN A 23 10.74 8.58 -22.33
C GLN A 23 10.78 7.51 -21.22
N TYR A 24 9.64 7.13 -20.66
CA TYR A 24 9.55 6.10 -19.62
C TYR A 24 9.15 4.76 -20.24
N ASN A 25 9.61 3.67 -19.64
CA ASN A 25 9.16 2.33 -20.02
C ASN A 25 7.62 2.28 -19.99
N THR A 26 7.01 1.84 -21.09
CA THR A 26 5.56 1.83 -21.28
C THR A 26 4.82 1.10 -20.16
N ASN A 27 5.46 0.06 -19.59
CA ASN A 27 4.95 -0.79 -18.52
C ASN A 27 5.19 -0.25 -17.08
N HIS A 28 5.72 0.97 -16.92
CA HIS A 28 5.96 1.55 -15.60
C HIS A 28 4.74 2.34 -15.09
N ASP A 29 3.92 1.72 -14.24
CA ASP A 29 2.70 2.31 -13.67
C ASP A 29 2.95 3.66 -12.95
N GLY A 30 4.16 3.89 -12.43
CA GLY A 30 4.52 5.12 -11.72
C GLY A 30 5.05 6.27 -12.59
N LYS A 31 5.08 6.12 -13.93
CA LYS A 31 5.76 7.09 -14.83
C LYS A 31 5.16 8.49 -14.79
N VAL A 32 3.84 8.60 -14.66
CA VAL A 32 3.13 9.88 -14.55
C VAL A 32 3.48 10.59 -13.24
N GLY A 33 3.56 9.82 -12.14
CA GLY A 33 4.00 10.34 -10.84
C GLY A 33 5.43 10.88 -10.89
N HIS A 34 6.37 10.13 -11.49
CA HIS A 34 7.75 10.59 -11.63
C HIS A 34 7.90 11.83 -12.51
N TRP A 35 7.11 11.94 -13.59
CA TRP A 35 7.07 13.16 -14.38
C TRP A 35 6.62 14.34 -13.52
N LEU A 36 5.57 14.16 -12.72
CA LEU A 36 5.03 15.21 -11.86
C LEU A 36 6.01 15.60 -10.75
N GLU A 37 6.65 14.64 -10.09
CA GLU A 37 7.71 14.87 -9.09
C GLU A 37 8.81 15.77 -9.66
N LYS A 38 9.27 15.46 -10.88
CA LYS A 38 10.27 16.24 -11.58
C LYS A 38 9.80 17.67 -11.87
N GLN A 39 8.56 17.86 -12.33
CA GLN A 39 8.02 19.22 -12.59
C GLN A 39 7.83 20.03 -11.31
N MET A 40 7.51 19.36 -10.19
CA MET A 40 7.37 19.99 -8.88
C MET A 40 8.71 20.21 -8.18
N GLY A 41 9.84 19.86 -8.81
CA GLY A 41 11.18 20.07 -8.28
C GLY A 41 11.58 19.10 -7.17
N ILE A 42 10.86 17.99 -7.02
CA ILE A 42 11.15 16.96 -6.03
C ILE A 42 12.36 16.15 -6.51
N LYS A 43 13.44 16.17 -5.72
CA LYS A 43 14.64 15.39 -6.00
C LYS A 43 14.48 13.98 -5.42
N PRO A 44 14.72 12.92 -6.21
CA PRO A 44 14.71 11.55 -5.71
C PRO A 44 15.65 11.43 -4.51
N ASN A 45 15.13 10.99 -3.39
CA ASN A 45 15.91 10.71 -2.20
C ASN A 45 15.30 9.50 -1.47
N ALA A 46 16.11 8.83 -0.65
CA ALA A 46 15.68 7.65 0.10
C ALA A 46 15.05 8.00 1.46
N LYS A 47 14.69 9.27 1.71
CA LYS A 47 14.14 9.68 3.01
C LYS A 47 12.67 9.29 3.12
N ALA A 48 12.24 8.99 4.34
CA ALA A 48 10.85 8.62 4.64
C ALA A 48 9.92 9.83 4.86
N GLU A 49 10.40 11.04 4.56
CA GLU A 49 9.75 12.32 4.83
C GLU A 49 8.68 12.66 3.76
N ALA A 50 7.95 13.74 4.02
CA ALA A 50 7.07 14.40 3.06
C ALA A 50 7.85 14.93 1.84
N ASP A 51 7.22 14.91 0.67
CA ASP A 51 7.90 15.13 -0.62
C ASP A 51 8.42 16.56 -0.83
N LEU A 52 7.60 17.58 -0.51
CA LEU A 52 7.93 18.97 -0.81
C LEU A 52 7.52 19.89 0.34
N MET A 53 8.52 20.51 0.97
CA MET A 53 8.33 21.52 2.02
C MET A 53 7.42 21.06 3.17
N GLY A 54 7.51 19.78 3.55
CA GLY A 54 6.67 19.20 4.60
C GLY A 54 5.27 18.78 4.17
N PHE A 55 4.95 18.83 2.87
CA PHE A 55 3.72 18.25 2.33
C PHE A 55 4.00 17.00 1.50
N GLU A 56 3.22 15.95 1.74
CA GLU A 56 3.20 14.77 0.87
C GLU A 56 2.48 15.09 -0.43
N MET A 57 3.10 14.81 -1.57
CA MET A 57 2.50 14.97 -2.88
C MET A 57 1.77 13.70 -3.29
N LYS A 58 0.55 13.86 -3.79
CA LYS A 58 -0.20 12.81 -4.50
C LYS A 58 -0.51 13.25 -5.92
N ASN A 59 -0.59 12.28 -6.81
CA ASN A 59 -1.16 12.48 -8.13
C ASN A 59 -2.62 12.02 -8.13
N GLN A 60 -3.47 12.67 -8.92
CA GLN A 60 -4.82 12.15 -9.16
C GLN A 60 -4.74 10.76 -9.80
N THR A 61 -5.56 9.86 -9.28
CA THR A 61 -5.80 8.52 -9.83
C THR A 61 -7.29 8.39 -10.14
N SER A 62 -7.69 7.34 -10.86
CA SER A 62 -9.10 7.16 -11.24
C SER A 62 -9.99 6.73 -10.06
N ILE A 63 -9.54 5.77 -9.25
CA ILE A 63 -10.40 5.09 -8.27
C ILE A 63 -9.92 5.29 -6.83
N LYS A 64 -8.62 5.12 -6.58
CA LYS A 64 -8.05 5.03 -5.24
C LYS A 64 -6.66 5.63 -5.19
N THR A 65 -6.40 6.42 -4.15
CA THR A 65 -5.09 7.03 -3.91
C THR A 65 -4.40 6.35 -2.73
N THR A 66 -3.09 6.14 -2.88
CA THR A 66 -2.25 5.39 -1.94
C THR A 66 -1.63 6.33 -0.91
N PHE A 67 -1.74 6.00 0.38
CA PHE A 67 -1.01 6.68 1.45
C PHE A 67 0.48 6.34 1.37
N GLY A 68 0.78 5.06 1.31
CA GLY A 68 2.13 4.57 1.09
C GLY A 68 2.16 3.08 0.75
N ASP A 69 3.30 2.66 0.23
CA ASP A 69 3.69 1.25 0.12
C ASP A 69 4.56 0.90 1.33
N TRP A 70 3.95 0.21 2.29
CA TRP A 70 4.52 0.02 3.62
C TRP A 70 4.47 -1.46 3.96
N SER A 71 5.59 -2.17 3.76
CA SER A 71 5.68 -3.60 4.10
C SER A 71 5.42 -3.85 5.58
N PRO A 72 4.81 -5.00 5.93
CA PRO A 72 4.77 -5.52 7.29
C PRO A 72 6.12 -5.47 7.98
N THR A 73 6.12 -5.24 9.28
CA THR A 73 7.28 -5.44 10.15
C THR A 73 7.55 -6.92 10.39
N TYR A 74 6.56 -7.78 10.14
CA TYR A 74 6.68 -9.22 10.23
C TYR A 74 5.91 -9.91 9.10
N PHE A 75 6.54 -10.93 8.54
CA PHE A 75 5.90 -11.93 7.68
C PHE A 75 6.29 -13.30 8.19
N ILE A 76 5.34 -14.24 8.21
CA ILE A 76 5.57 -15.61 8.69
C ILE A 76 6.67 -16.35 7.90
N PHE A 77 6.86 -16.04 6.61
CA PHE A 77 7.93 -16.64 5.82
C PHE A 77 9.34 -16.13 6.16
N ASN A 78 9.43 -15.16 7.07
CA ASN A 78 10.66 -14.69 7.69
C ASN A 78 10.71 -15.06 9.17
N ASP A 79 9.90 -16.02 9.62
CA ASP A 79 9.93 -16.52 10.99
C ASP A 79 10.68 -17.86 11.03
N PRO A 80 11.91 -17.91 11.56
CA PRO A 80 12.70 -19.14 11.61
C PRO A 80 12.16 -20.18 12.60
N HIS A 81 11.28 -19.77 13.54
CA HIS A 81 10.66 -20.69 14.50
C HIS A 81 9.49 -21.46 13.90
N ILE A 82 8.94 -20.97 12.79
CA ILE A 82 7.81 -21.58 12.08
C ILE A 82 8.26 -22.20 10.76
N ILE A 83 9.16 -21.53 10.03
CA ILE A 83 9.72 -22.02 8.78
C ILE A 83 11.22 -22.20 8.97
N GLN A 84 11.69 -23.45 8.92
CA GLN A 84 13.12 -23.73 8.97
C GLN A 84 13.83 -23.10 7.75
N TRP A 85 14.86 -22.29 8.02
CA TRP A 85 15.66 -21.68 6.97
C TRP A 85 16.77 -22.62 6.55
N ASN A 86 16.85 -22.89 5.24
CA ASN A 86 18.01 -23.57 4.69
C ASN A 86 19.11 -22.56 4.38
N THR A 87 20.37 -22.98 4.52
CA THR A 87 21.54 -22.17 4.15
C THR A 87 21.41 -21.69 2.69
N GLY A 88 21.53 -20.38 2.48
CA GLY A 88 21.40 -19.76 1.15
C GLY A 88 19.98 -19.42 0.71
N GLU A 89 18.92 -19.82 1.45
CA GLU A 89 17.56 -19.38 1.14
C GLU A 89 17.34 -17.91 1.53
N ASN A 90 16.88 -17.10 0.58
CA ASN A 90 16.47 -15.72 0.84
C ASN A 90 14.95 -15.61 1.06
N ALA A 91 14.48 -14.42 1.45
CA ALA A 91 13.06 -14.18 1.72
C ALA A 91 12.14 -14.43 0.52
N LEU A 92 12.62 -14.16 -0.71
CA LEU A 92 11.87 -14.41 -1.94
C LEU A 92 11.62 -15.91 -2.15
N THR A 93 12.66 -16.72 -1.95
CA THR A 93 12.58 -18.18 -2.02
C THR A 93 11.61 -18.73 -0.99
N ARG A 94 11.73 -18.33 0.29
CA ARG A 94 10.82 -18.79 1.34
C ARG A 94 9.36 -18.39 1.08
N ARG A 95 9.14 -17.16 0.62
CA ARG A 95 7.80 -16.69 0.22
C ARG A 95 7.21 -17.57 -0.89
N ASN A 96 7.97 -17.84 -1.94
CA ASN A 96 7.47 -18.64 -3.08
C ASN A 96 7.30 -20.12 -2.75
N LYS A 97 8.10 -20.65 -1.82
CA LYS A 97 8.07 -22.06 -1.42
C LYS A 97 6.97 -22.36 -0.40
N TYR A 98 6.73 -21.46 0.56
CA TYR A 98 5.83 -21.76 1.68
C TYR A 98 4.60 -20.84 1.74
N PHE A 99 4.76 -19.54 1.45
CA PHE A 99 3.67 -18.58 1.67
C PHE A 99 2.68 -18.50 0.51
N LEU A 100 3.17 -18.30 -0.72
CA LEU A 100 2.30 -18.18 -1.90
C LEU A 100 1.54 -19.47 -2.24
N PRO A 101 2.13 -20.68 -2.12
CA PRO A 101 1.39 -21.93 -2.30
C PRO A 101 0.25 -22.09 -1.28
N THR A 102 0.46 -21.60 -0.05
CA THR A 102 -0.56 -21.74 1.01
C THR A 102 -1.63 -20.66 0.95
N PHE A 103 -1.25 -19.39 0.80
CA PHE A 103 -2.16 -18.24 0.96
C PHE A 103 -2.43 -17.49 -0.34
N GLY A 104 -1.73 -17.82 -1.42
CA GLY A 104 -1.92 -17.20 -2.72
C GLY A 104 -3.12 -17.76 -3.49
N LYS A 105 -3.57 -16.98 -4.46
CA LYS A 105 -4.55 -17.36 -5.47
C LYS A 105 -3.84 -17.55 -6.83
N PRO A 106 -4.07 -18.65 -7.54
CA PRO A 106 -3.61 -18.81 -8.91
C PRO A 106 -4.37 -17.87 -9.85
N ASN A 107 -3.69 -17.38 -10.88
CA ASN A 107 -4.30 -16.58 -11.93
C ASN A 107 -4.22 -17.35 -13.26
N GLU A 108 -5.34 -17.93 -13.68
CA GLU A 108 -5.45 -18.74 -14.90
C GLU A 108 -4.99 -17.98 -16.16
N ASN A 109 -5.26 -16.66 -16.22
CA ASN A 109 -4.83 -15.80 -17.32
C ASN A 109 -3.33 -15.48 -17.31
N LYS A 110 -2.58 -15.96 -16.31
CA LYS A 110 -1.14 -15.76 -16.15
C LYS A 110 -0.44 -17.08 -15.83
N ASP A 111 -0.82 -18.15 -16.52
CA ASP A 111 -0.22 -19.48 -16.37
C ASP A 111 -0.22 -19.96 -14.91
N ASN A 112 -1.37 -19.78 -14.25
CA ASN A 112 -1.57 -20.09 -12.83
C ASN A 112 -0.63 -19.42 -11.84
N ARG A 113 0.08 -18.36 -12.23
CA ARG A 113 0.97 -17.60 -11.34
C ARG A 113 0.27 -17.22 -10.04
N LEU A 114 0.87 -17.61 -8.92
CA LEU A 114 0.33 -17.37 -7.60
C LEU A 114 0.51 -15.90 -7.20
N SER A 115 -0.53 -15.36 -6.59
CA SER A 115 -0.50 -14.01 -6.02
C SER A 115 -1.27 -13.95 -4.70
N TRP A 116 -0.70 -13.24 -3.72
CA TRP A 116 -1.42 -12.87 -2.51
C TRP A 116 -1.98 -11.47 -2.76
N SER A 117 -3.13 -11.42 -3.43
CA SER A 117 -3.83 -10.19 -3.82
C SER A 117 -5.32 -10.46 -4.02
N GLY A 118 -6.12 -9.41 -4.19
CA GLY A 118 -7.56 -9.53 -4.45
C GLY A 118 -8.28 -10.31 -3.36
N SER A 119 -9.02 -11.37 -3.72
CA SER A 119 -9.82 -12.17 -2.79
C SER A 119 -9.00 -12.91 -1.72
N ALA A 120 -7.68 -13.07 -1.91
CA ALA A 120 -6.80 -13.65 -0.90
C ALA A 120 -6.48 -12.68 0.25
N ILE A 121 -6.76 -11.38 0.06
CA ILE A 121 -6.59 -10.35 1.09
C ILE A 121 -7.93 -10.12 1.81
N PRO A 122 -8.00 -10.34 3.13
CA PRO A 122 -9.22 -10.09 3.89
C PRO A 122 -9.48 -8.59 4.06
N LYS A 123 -10.77 -8.23 4.14
CA LYS A 123 -11.20 -6.89 4.58
C LYS A 123 -11.10 -6.79 6.10
N ILE A 124 -11.03 -5.57 6.63
CA ILE A 124 -10.95 -5.35 8.08
C ILE A 124 -12.14 -6.03 8.79
N ASN A 125 -11.85 -6.78 9.83
CA ASN A 125 -12.80 -7.52 10.67
C ASN A 125 -13.71 -8.49 9.89
N GLN A 126 -13.31 -8.93 8.69
CA GLN A 126 -14.05 -9.88 7.88
C GLN A 126 -13.14 -11.05 7.52
N ARG A 127 -13.60 -12.28 7.82
CA ARG A 127 -12.92 -13.49 7.37
C ARG A 127 -13.17 -13.68 5.87
N ASN A 128 -12.12 -14.00 5.11
CA ASN A 128 -12.25 -14.40 3.71
C ASN A 128 -12.33 -15.93 3.58
N GLN A 129 -12.56 -16.41 2.35
CA GLN A 129 -12.63 -17.85 2.05
C GLN A 129 -11.34 -18.63 2.31
N TYR A 130 -10.20 -17.92 2.47
CA TYR A 130 -8.89 -18.50 2.77
C TYR A 130 -8.67 -18.62 4.28
N GLY A 131 -9.69 -18.40 5.12
CA GLY A 131 -9.55 -18.46 6.59
C GLY A 131 -8.79 -17.27 7.19
N CYS A 132 -8.51 -16.23 6.41
CA CYS A 132 -7.76 -15.06 6.86
C CYS A 132 -8.68 -13.94 7.35
N ILE A 133 -8.25 -13.20 8.37
CA ILE A 133 -8.88 -11.96 8.86
C ILE A 133 -7.83 -10.85 8.99
N LEU A 134 -8.15 -9.64 8.55
CA LEU A 134 -7.37 -8.44 8.85
C LEU A 134 -7.99 -7.80 10.10
N LYS A 135 -7.20 -7.52 11.14
CA LYS A 135 -7.69 -6.86 12.36
C LYS A 135 -6.70 -5.86 12.91
N VAL A 136 -7.20 -4.90 13.69
CA VAL A 136 -6.37 -3.98 14.48
C VAL A 136 -6.41 -4.43 15.93
N THR A 137 -5.25 -4.67 16.54
CA THR A 137 -5.14 -5.12 17.94
C THR A 137 -5.44 -3.98 18.92
N ALA A 138 -5.56 -4.30 20.21
CA ALA A 138 -5.71 -3.30 21.27
C ALA A 138 -4.55 -2.28 21.31
N HIS A 139 -3.34 -2.70 20.91
CA HIS A 139 -2.15 -1.86 20.83
C HIS A 139 -2.01 -1.11 19.49
N ASN A 140 -3.02 -1.18 18.62
CA ASN A 140 -3.03 -0.61 17.28
C ASN A 140 -2.06 -1.23 16.27
N ASP A 141 -1.51 -2.42 16.57
CA ASP A 141 -0.88 -3.22 15.54
C ASP A 141 -1.94 -3.68 14.55
N ILE A 142 -1.54 -3.82 13.29
CA ILE A 142 -2.42 -4.36 12.26
C ILE A 142 -1.92 -5.75 11.91
N GLU A 143 -2.80 -6.74 11.94
CA GLU A 143 -2.44 -8.14 11.70
C GLU A 143 -3.35 -8.75 10.64
N ILE A 144 -2.76 -9.56 9.77
CA ILE A 144 -3.52 -10.58 9.06
C ILE A 144 -3.25 -11.89 9.77
N GLN A 145 -4.32 -12.52 10.24
CA GLN A 145 -4.29 -13.82 10.91
C GLN A 145 -4.99 -14.86 10.06
N TYR A 146 -4.45 -16.07 10.04
CA TYR A 146 -5.01 -17.25 9.41
C TYR A 146 -5.59 -18.19 10.47
N SER A 147 -6.68 -18.87 10.15
CA SER A 147 -7.23 -19.93 11.00
C SER A 147 -7.63 -21.12 10.15
N TYR A 148 -7.00 -22.28 10.35
CA TYR A 148 -7.24 -23.49 9.57
C TYR A 148 -8.70 -23.98 9.69
N SER A 149 -9.32 -23.82 10.86
CA SER A 149 -10.74 -24.17 11.06
C SER A 149 -11.69 -23.33 10.19
N PHE A 150 -11.29 -22.11 9.82
CA PHE A 150 -12.08 -21.18 9.01
C PHE A 150 -11.65 -21.12 7.53
N ASP A 151 -10.65 -21.90 7.13
CA ASP A 151 -10.29 -22.06 5.72
C ASP A 151 -11.35 -22.90 5.01
N ASN A 152 -12.03 -22.31 4.03
CA ASN A 152 -13.17 -22.94 3.34
C ASN A 152 -12.78 -23.57 2.00
N ARG A 153 -11.48 -23.63 1.68
CA ARG A 153 -11.02 -24.26 0.45
C ARG A 153 -11.13 -25.77 0.56
N THR A 154 -11.75 -26.39 -0.44
CA THR A 154 -12.00 -27.85 -0.50
C THR A 154 -10.73 -28.70 -0.37
N HIS A 155 -9.60 -28.17 -0.82
CA HIS A 155 -8.29 -28.82 -0.86
C HIS A 155 -7.32 -28.25 0.19
N LYS A 156 -7.81 -27.62 1.26
CA LYS A 156 -6.95 -27.03 2.31
C LYS A 156 -6.00 -28.02 2.97
N SER A 157 -6.40 -29.28 3.11
CA SER A 157 -5.59 -30.32 3.76
C SER A 157 -4.30 -30.64 3.01
N THR A 158 -4.28 -30.44 1.69
CA THR A 158 -3.10 -30.62 0.84
C THR A 158 -2.33 -29.32 0.61
N LEU A 159 -3.01 -28.17 0.61
CA LEU A 159 -2.37 -26.86 0.43
C LEU A 159 -1.61 -26.38 1.67
N VAL A 160 -2.13 -26.65 2.86
CA VAL A 160 -1.66 -26.03 4.11
C VAL A 160 -0.63 -26.96 4.78
N PRO A 161 0.63 -26.53 4.94
CA PRO A 161 1.65 -27.27 5.67
C PRO A 161 1.22 -27.55 7.12
N GLU A 162 1.71 -28.65 7.70
CA GLU A 162 1.32 -29.08 9.04
C GLU A 162 1.57 -28.01 10.11
N GLU A 163 2.68 -27.28 9.99
CA GLU A 163 3.09 -26.20 10.89
C GLU A 163 2.09 -25.02 10.89
N PHE A 164 1.27 -24.90 9.83
CA PHE A 164 0.27 -23.86 9.67
C PHE A 164 -1.16 -24.33 9.98
N LYS A 165 -1.39 -25.62 10.25
CA LYS A 165 -2.72 -26.18 10.58
C LYS A 165 -3.13 -25.87 12.02
N LYS A 166 -3.27 -24.59 12.32
CA LYS A 166 -3.71 -24.06 13.62
C LYS A 166 -4.53 -22.80 13.43
N ASP A 167 -5.16 -22.37 14.50
CA ASP A 167 -5.95 -21.15 14.52
C ASP A 167 -5.14 -19.95 15.01
N ASP A 168 -5.64 -18.75 14.66
CA ASP A 168 -5.06 -17.45 15.01
C ASP A 168 -3.56 -17.26 14.67
N LEU A 169 -3.09 -17.93 13.62
CA LEU A 169 -1.72 -17.79 13.13
C LEU A 169 -1.50 -16.43 12.48
N VAL A 170 -0.63 -15.59 13.05
CA VAL A 170 -0.26 -14.31 12.43
C VAL A 170 0.60 -14.56 11.20
N ILE A 171 0.12 -14.15 10.03
CA ILE A 171 0.85 -14.33 8.76
C ILE A 171 1.53 -13.06 8.27
N ALA A 172 1.01 -11.90 8.68
CA ALA A 172 1.62 -10.59 8.46
C ALA A 172 1.25 -9.63 9.60
N ARG A 173 2.20 -8.80 10.04
CA ARG A 173 1.95 -7.76 11.06
C ARG A 173 2.64 -6.46 10.70
N TRP A 174 1.92 -5.36 10.89
CA TRP A 174 2.45 -4.00 10.89
C TRP A 174 2.40 -3.46 12.31
N SER A 175 3.56 -3.19 12.91
CA SER A 175 3.59 -2.61 14.24
C SER A 175 3.06 -1.18 14.26
N ALA A 176 2.33 -0.84 15.31
CA ALA A 176 1.77 0.49 15.53
C ALA A 176 2.86 1.57 15.46
N ASP A 177 4.01 1.32 16.10
CA ASP A 177 5.13 2.27 16.14
C ASP A 177 5.70 2.54 14.74
N LYS A 178 5.88 1.50 13.93
CA LYS A 178 6.43 1.68 12.59
C LYS A 178 5.44 2.39 11.68
N MET A 179 4.16 2.08 11.81
CA MET A 179 3.10 2.75 11.06
C MET A 179 2.94 4.21 11.50
N ARG A 180 3.00 4.49 12.80
CA ARG A 180 3.01 5.85 13.36
C ARG A 180 4.14 6.68 12.80
N GLN A 181 5.35 6.13 12.79
CA GLN A 181 6.51 6.80 12.18
C GLN A 181 6.24 7.13 10.71
N ARG A 182 5.82 6.14 9.91
CA ARG A 182 5.60 6.30 8.46
C ARG A 182 4.49 7.30 8.12
N VAL A 183 3.36 7.25 8.85
CA VAL A 183 2.25 8.18 8.65
C VAL A 183 2.68 9.60 9.04
N ASN A 184 3.24 9.77 10.24
CA ASN A 184 3.52 11.11 10.75
C ASN A 184 4.67 11.81 10.00
N GLN A 185 5.68 11.07 9.54
CA GLN A 185 6.77 11.63 8.74
C GLN A 185 6.30 12.14 7.37
N LYS A 186 5.27 11.52 6.79
CA LYS A 186 4.73 11.90 5.48
C LYS A 186 3.60 12.93 5.57
N PHE A 187 2.60 12.66 6.39
CA PHE A 187 1.33 13.39 6.35
C PHE A 187 1.09 14.30 7.54
N ASN A 188 1.82 14.16 8.64
CA ASN A 188 1.58 14.92 9.87
C ASN A 188 2.61 16.03 10.09
N GLN A 189 3.24 16.50 9.02
CA GLN A 189 4.08 17.69 9.02
C GLN A 189 3.20 18.90 8.71
N ASN A 190 3.05 19.25 7.42
CA ASN A 190 2.19 20.35 6.98
C ASN A 190 0.91 19.88 6.27
N GLY A 191 0.77 18.56 6.04
CA GLY A 191 -0.38 17.96 5.36
C GLY A 191 0.03 17.30 4.07
N TRP A 192 -0.85 17.39 3.07
CA TRP A 192 -0.65 16.79 1.76
C TRP A 192 -1.25 17.68 0.68
N PHE A 193 -0.78 17.50 -0.54
CA PHE A 193 -1.41 18.11 -1.71
C PHE A 193 -1.58 17.10 -2.83
N ARG A 194 -2.52 17.39 -3.73
CA ARG A 194 -2.80 16.56 -4.90
C ARG A 194 -3.01 17.41 -6.13
N CYS A 195 -2.28 17.09 -7.19
CA CYS A 195 -2.48 17.72 -8.50
C CYS A 195 -3.61 17.01 -9.24
N LYS A 196 -4.64 17.77 -9.64
CA LYS A 196 -5.85 17.28 -10.31
C LYS A 196 -5.75 17.40 -11.81
N THR A 197 -6.34 16.44 -12.50
CA THR A 197 -6.45 16.41 -13.96
C THR A 197 -7.90 16.44 -14.39
N ASP A 198 -8.18 17.08 -15.53
CA ASP A 198 -9.45 16.89 -16.24
C ASP A 198 -9.52 15.50 -16.91
N ASP A 199 -10.65 15.18 -17.54
CA ASP A 199 -10.87 13.91 -18.25
C ASP A 199 -9.92 13.71 -19.43
N SER A 200 -9.34 14.81 -19.90
CA SER A 200 -8.33 14.81 -20.94
C SER A 200 -6.96 14.39 -20.39
N GLY A 201 -6.73 14.43 -19.07
CA GLY A 201 -5.44 14.17 -18.43
C GLY A 201 -4.54 15.40 -18.34
N LYS A 202 -5.10 16.59 -18.57
CA LYS A 202 -4.42 17.88 -18.41
C LYS A 202 -4.56 18.33 -16.95
N TYR A 203 -3.47 18.78 -16.33
CA TYR A 203 -3.53 19.28 -14.96
C TYR A 203 -4.26 20.62 -14.90
N VAL A 204 -5.27 20.72 -14.03
CA VAL A 204 -6.19 21.87 -13.97
C VAL A 204 -6.27 22.53 -12.60
N ALA A 205 -5.92 21.82 -11.53
CA ALA A 205 -5.98 22.33 -10.17
C ALA A 205 -4.95 21.65 -9.25
N ILE A 206 -4.65 22.29 -8.14
CA ILE A 206 -3.92 21.70 -7.01
C ILE A 206 -4.76 21.84 -5.75
N GLU A 207 -4.92 20.73 -5.02
CA GLU A 207 -5.72 20.65 -3.80
C GLU A 207 -4.82 20.38 -2.60
N PHE A 208 -5.18 20.93 -1.44
CA PHE A 208 -4.47 20.73 -0.18
C PHE A 208 -5.40 20.16 0.88
N GLY A 209 -4.84 19.27 1.70
CA GLY A 209 -5.49 18.72 2.88
C GLY A 209 -4.66 18.95 4.14
N GLU A 210 -5.35 18.98 5.28
CA GLU A 210 -4.73 19.18 6.60
C GLU A 210 -3.78 18.03 7.00
N PRO A 211 -2.87 18.28 7.97
CA PRO A 211 -2.09 17.22 8.61
C PRO A 211 -2.92 16.03 9.08
N LEU A 212 -2.47 14.83 8.69
CA LEU A 212 -3.09 13.56 9.06
C LEU A 212 -2.18 12.78 10.01
N SER A 213 -2.54 12.75 11.30
CA SER A 213 -1.83 11.98 12.31
C SER A 213 -2.13 10.49 12.20
N PHE A 214 -1.25 9.67 12.80
CA PHE A 214 -1.46 8.24 12.97
C PHE A 214 -2.81 7.90 13.64
N GLU A 215 -3.25 8.64 14.65
CA GLU A 215 -4.51 8.38 15.38
C GLU A 215 -5.73 8.52 14.47
N LYS A 216 -5.73 9.54 13.60
CA LYS A 216 -6.77 9.70 12.59
C LYS A 216 -6.68 8.59 11.56
N TRP A 217 -5.47 8.30 11.07
CA TRP A 217 -5.22 7.28 10.06
C TRP A 217 -5.65 5.87 10.51
N ILE A 218 -5.24 5.43 11.72
CA ILE A 218 -5.59 4.10 12.23
C ILE A 218 -7.08 3.97 12.54
N ARG A 219 -7.77 5.07 12.90
CA ARG A 219 -9.23 5.08 13.04
C ARG A 219 -9.92 4.77 11.72
N LEU A 220 -9.45 5.36 10.62
CA LEU A 220 -9.97 5.09 9.29
C LEU A 220 -9.67 3.65 8.82
N VAL A 221 -8.54 3.07 9.24
CA VAL A 221 -8.26 1.63 9.02
C VAL A 221 -9.24 0.76 9.78
N LYS A 222 -9.49 1.04 11.06
CA LYS A 222 -10.47 0.30 11.89
C LYS A 222 -11.88 0.34 11.31
N GLN A 223 -12.23 1.44 10.63
CA GLN A 223 -13.52 1.61 9.93
C GLN A 223 -13.56 0.97 8.54
N GLY A 224 -12.44 0.49 8.01
CA GLY A 224 -12.36 -0.09 6.66
C GLY A 224 -12.35 0.94 5.53
N VAL A 225 -12.25 2.22 5.87
CA VAL A 225 -12.16 3.33 4.92
C VAL A 225 -10.78 3.37 4.27
N ILE A 226 -9.73 3.18 5.08
CA ILE A 226 -8.37 2.89 4.59
C ILE A 226 -8.20 1.37 4.61
N PHE A 227 -7.82 0.80 3.47
CA PHE A 227 -7.69 -0.64 3.30
C PHE A 227 -6.32 -1.05 2.79
N PHE A 228 -5.96 -2.29 3.09
CA PHE A 228 -4.74 -2.93 2.61
C PHE A 228 -4.95 -3.56 1.24
N ASP A 229 -3.99 -3.36 0.35
CA ASP A 229 -3.97 -3.89 -1.01
C ASP A 229 -2.58 -4.44 -1.33
N SER A 230 -2.47 -5.75 -1.48
CA SER A 230 -1.19 -6.40 -1.74
C SER A 230 -0.93 -6.59 -3.24
N GLY A 231 0.27 -6.23 -3.67
CA GLY A 231 0.81 -6.54 -5.01
C GLY A 231 1.82 -7.68 -4.98
N MET A 232 1.71 -8.63 -4.04
CA MET A 232 2.62 -9.76 -3.92
C MET A 232 2.28 -10.88 -4.92
N TYR A 233 3.25 -11.25 -5.77
CA TYR A 233 3.16 -12.40 -6.69
C TYR A 233 4.54 -13.00 -6.95
N GLU A 234 4.60 -14.23 -7.47
CA GLU A 234 5.82 -15.06 -7.54
C GLU A 234 7.04 -14.38 -8.17
N SER A 235 6.87 -13.68 -9.30
CA SER A 235 7.95 -12.98 -9.98
C SER A 235 8.20 -11.56 -9.47
N ASN A 236 7.38 -11.05 -8.54
CA ASN A 236 7.58 -9.73 -7.96
C ASN A 236 8.69 -9.76 -6.90
N ARG A 237 9.79 -9.05 -7.12
CA ARG A 237 10.84 -8.90 -6.10
C ARG A 237 10.46 -7.94 -4.98
N ARG A 238 9.49 -7.03 -5.21
CA ARG A 238 9.01 -6.04 -4.23
C ARG A 238 7.55 -6.37 -3.87
N PRO A 239 7.28 -7.12 -2.79
CA PRO A 239 5.92 -7.48 -2.42
C PRO A 239 5.15 -6.24 -1.92
N TYR A 240 4.58 -5.51 -2.87
CA TYR A 240 3.89 -4.25 -2.59
C TYR A 240 2.81 -4.46 -1.53
N SER A 241 2.78 -3.53 -0.58
CA SER A 241 1.95 -3.52 0.60
C SER A 241 1.28 -2.16 0.73
N HIS A 242 0.34 -1.89 -0.17
CA HIS A 242 -0.26 -0.57 -0.29
C HIS A 242 -1.36 -0.36 0.74
N TRP A 243 -1.32 0.79 1.40
CA TRP A 243 -2.42 1.31 2.19
C TRP A 243 -3.13 2.39 1.40
N ARG A 244 -4.42 2.18 1.10
CA ARG A 244 -5.17 2.97 0.11
C ARG A 244 -6.54 3.37 0.63
N ALA A 245 -7.11 4.39 0.02
CA ALA A 245 -8.52 4.73 0.17
C ALA A 245 -9.11 5.17 -1.18
N SER A 246 -10.43 5.09 -1.30
CA SER A 246 -11.15 5.64 -2.45
C SER A 246 -10.89 7.13 -2.58
N ASN A 247 -10.96 7.66 -3.81
CA ASN A 247 -10.79 9.09 -4.03
C ASN A 247 -11.85 9.93 -3.30
N SER A 248 -13.04 9.39 -3.03
CA SER A 248 -14.07 10.07 -2.23
C SER A 248 -13.58 10.47 -0.82
N LEU A 249 -12.74 9.65 -0.17
CA LEU A 249 -12.12 10.05 1.10
C LEU A 249 -11.18 11.23 0.89
N TRP A 250 -10.31 11.14 -0.13
CA TRP A 250 -9.33 12.18 -0.41
C TRP A 250 -10.00 13.50 -0.76
N ASP A 251 -11.06 13.47 -1.55
CA ASP A 251 -11.88 14.63 -1.90
C ASP A 251 -12.50 15.26 -0.64
N ALA A 252 -13.03 14.43 0.29
CA ALA A 252 -13.59 14.90 1.55
C ALA A 252 -12.55 15.48 2.54
N LEU A 253 -11.27 15.19 2.34
CA LEU A 253 -10.17 15.70 3.15
C LEU A 253 -9.56 17.00 2.57
N VAL A 254 -10.01 17.44 1.39
CA VAL A 254 -9.57 18.71 0.79
C VAL A 254 -10.15 19.88 1.58
N VAL A 255 -9.30 20.85 1.89
CA VAL A 255 -9.70 22.09 2.58
C VAL A 255 -9.41 23.33 1.75
N ARG A 256 -8.53 23.24 0.76
CA ARG A 256 -8.12 24.35 -0.12
C ARG A 256 -7.86 23.83 -1.53
N SER A 257 -8.16 24.65 -2.55
CA SER A 257 -7.94 24.34 -3.96
C SER A 257 -7.56 25.61 -4.73
N TYR A 258 -6.63 25.47 -5.69
CA TYR A 258 -6.05 26.54 -6.50
C TYR A 258 -5.93 26.15 -7.97
#